data_AF-A0A5K3FKL2-F1
#
_entry.id   AF-A0A5K3FKL2-F1
#
_cell.length_a   1.000
_cell.length_b   1.000
_cell.length_c   1.000
_cell.angle_alpha   90.00
_cell.angle_beta   90.00
_cell.angle_gamma   90.00
#
_symmetry.space_group_name_H-M   'P 1'
#
loop_
_entity.id
_entity.type
_entity.pdbx_description
1 polymer ?
#
loop_
_entity_poly.entity_id
_entity_poly.type
_entity_poly.pdbx_seq_one_letter_code
_entity_poly.pdbx_strand_id
1 'polypeptide(L)'
;MREEEEANKITQEKLCEKLKNLSDDLLRESDSRKLALLDLNQLRTEYSDLLKYNKELSRQTQEGGDSITLKIALERAKEAHKLALEKITYLETAYVNVVPKEEFSNVQDRLADSESENERLRANCEQLRSQLENISKDLAVVTSEKEEIADRYAVLRKTSTPRPEWSCVGGMVPGGRRHWQQLTSGKSSKEKLAILTAELAGDSALTLPGLDIQNETNKKVPKFIEDLTHTYPRLLPKRDLLILLEDFWSKRQEQLNDFLKCLRDNVQSTLPSFNDFLYKYLKEAFGIEKIRREWSLSLYISGRVMTDCEELVRFRMVADNEIDEAYHWYLRSLTGRLFNQLREIAHATAIAFSMTTEPTGEKVTDVQLAKPKRSDCQLSVRQLSVVLAKLLQCTPDHESITRLIKIAFTNDDIDDSETTLQTGISMDATVSLEELFYRFTTSAGPW
;
A
#
# COMPACT_ATOMS: atom_id res chain seq x y z
N MET A 1 13.71 -6.74 58.12
CA MET A 1 13.06 -8.01 58.48
C MET A 1 13.20 -9.07 57.39
N ARG A 2 12.36 -9.14 56.33
CA ARG A 2 12.44 -10.23 55.33
C ARG A 2 13.76 -10.27 54.54
N GLU A 3 14.25 -9.10 54.12
CA GLU A 3 15.53 -8.97 53.40
C GLU A 3 16.76 -9.27 54.29
N GLU A 4 16.67 -9.01 55.60
CA GLU A 4 17.73 -9.35 56.57
C GLU A 4 17.77 -10.85 56.88
N GLU A 5 16.61 -11.51 56.91
CA GLU A 5 16.51 -12.97 57.06
C GLU A 5 17.09 -13.69 55.82
N GLU A 6 16.81 -13.19 54.62
CA GLU A 6 17.40 -13.69 53.38
C GLU A 6 18.92 -13.46 53.32
N ALA A 7 19.39 -12.26 53.70
CA ALA A 7 20.82 -11.97 53.80
C ALA A 7 21.53 -12.89 54.81
N ASN A 8 20.94 -13.10 55.99
CA ASN A 8 21.48 -14.01 57.00
C ASN A 8 21.52 -15.46 56.49
N LYS A 9 20.48 -15.92 55.80
CA LYS A 9 20.45 -17.26 55.19
C LYS A 9 21.56 -17.43 54.15
N ILE A 10 21.77 -16.45 53.28
CA ILE A 10 22.86 -16.45 52.29
C ILE A 10 24.23 -16.48 52.98
N THR A 11 24.42 -15.77 54.10
CA THR A 11 25.68 -15.84 54.85
C THR A 11 25.92 -17.20 55.51
N GLN A 12 24.86 -17.83 56.04
CA GLN A 12 24.93 -19.18 56.61
C GLN A 12 25.26 -20.23 55.54
N GLU A 13 24.66 -20.13 54.36
CA GLU A 13 24.95 -21.01 53.22
C GLU A 13 26.42 -20.87 52.79
N LYS A 14 26.93 -19.64 52.65
CA LYS A 14 28.35 -19.37 52.33
C LYS A 14 29.30 -19.91 53.40
N LEU A 15 28.94 -19.84 54.68
CA LEU A 15 29.74 -20.40 55.77
C LEU A 15 29.75 -21.93 55.74
N CYS A 16 28.60 -22.56 55.47
CA CYS A 16 28.51 -24.01 55.30
C CYS A 16 29.33 -24.50 54.10
N GLU A 17 29.32 -23.77 52.99
CA GLU A 17 30.12 -24.06 51.82
C GLU A 17 31.62 -23.96 52.11
N LYS A 18 32.07 -22.90 52.80
CA LYS A 18 33.46 -22.75 53.23
C LYS A 18 33.92 -23.86 54.17
N LEU A 19 33.07 -24.29 55.10
CA LEU A 19 33.38 -25.39 56.01
C LEU A 19 33.52 -26.73 55.26
N LYS A 20 32.67 -26.99 54.27
CA LYS A 20 32.78 -28.17 53.41
C LYS A 20 34.08 -28.15 52.60
N ASN A 21 34.38 -27.04 51.94
CA ASN A 21 35.61 -26.89 51.16
C ASN A 21 36.86 -27.09 52.03
N LEU A 22 36.89 -26.50 53.24
CA LEU A 22 37.99 -26.69 54.17
C LEU A 22 38.15 -28.16 54.60
N SER A 23 37.04 -28.87 54.82
CA SER A 23 37.07 -30.31 55.15
C SER A 23 37.65 -31.14 54.00
N ASP A 24 37.29 -30.84 52.76
CA ASP A 24 37.80 -31.52 51.58
C ASP A 24 39.29 -31.25 51.36
N ASP A 25 39.73 -30.01 51.57
CA ASP A 25 41.14 -29.63 51.45
C ASP A 25 42.01 -30.31 52.50
N LEU A 26 41.55 -30.40 53.76
CA LEU A 26 42.26 -31.13 54.82
C LEU A 26 42.36 -32.64 54.52
N LEU A 27 41.34 -33.23 53.90
CA LEU A 27 41.37 -34.63 53.48
C LEU A 27 42.42 -34.84 52.38
N ARG A 28 42.42 -33.98 51.36
CA ARG A 28 43.43 -34.01 50.28
C ARG A 28 44.84 -33.83 50.81
N GLU A 29 45.04 -32.91 51.74
CA GLU A 29 46.33 -32.70 52.39
C GLU A 29 46.78 -33.95 53.16
N SER A 30 45.90 -34.54 53.95
CA SER A 30 46.18 -35.80 54.67
C SER A 30 46.62 -36.92 53.71
N ASP A 31 45.92 -37.10 52.61
CA ASP A 31 46.24 -38.17 51.65
C ASP A 31 47.55 -37.90 50.90
N SER A 32 47.85 -36.64 50.57
CA SER A 32 49.14 -36.25 50.00
C SER A 32 50.31 -36.54 50.95
N ARG A 33 50.15 -36.30 52.26
CA ARG A 33 51.17 -36.60 53.28
C ARG A 33 51.39 -38.10 53.42
N LYS A 34 50.33 -38.92 53.36
CA LYS A 34 50.45 -40.39 53.39
C LYS A 34 51.25 -40.89 52.18
N LEU A 35 50.96 -40.36 50.99
CA LEU A 35 51.69 -40.73 49.77
C LEU A 35 53.19 -40.39 49.88
N ALA A 36 53.50 -39.17 50.31
CA ALA A 36 54.89 -38.74 50.49
C ALA A 36 55.66 -39.59 51.52
N LEU A 37 54.99 -40.04 52.59
CA LEU A 37 55.58 -40.94 53.57
C LEU A 37 55.84 -42.34 53.02
N LEU A 38 54.99 -42.84 52.12
CA LEU A 38 55.23 -44.11 51.42
C LEU A 38 56.46 -44.00 50.52
N ASP A 39 56.55 -42.94 49.71
CA ASP A 39 57.70 -42.70 48.83
C ASP A 39 59.00 -42.57 49.63
N LEU A 40 58.98 -41.83 50.74
CA LEU A 40 60.15 -41.68 51.60
C LEU A 40 60.59 -43.02 52.22
N ASN A 41 59.64 -43.87 52.62
CA ASN A 41 59.96 -45.21 53.11
C ASN A 41 60.54 -46.10 52.01
N GLN A 42 60.00 -46.03 50.79
CA GLN A 42 60.53 -46.77 49.64
C GLN A 42 61.97 -46.33 49.32
N LEU A 43 62.22 -45.02 49.24
CA LEU A 43 63.57 -44.49 49.02
C LEU A 43 64.55 -44.92 50.11
N ARG A 44 64.10 -44.97 51.38
CA ARG A 44 64.94 -45.48 52.48
C ARG A 44 65.30 -46.95 52.29
N THR A 45 64.38 -47.78 51.79
CA THR A 45 64.66 -49.20 51.50
C THR A 45 65.64 -49.34 50.33
N GLU A 46 65.43 -48.62 49.22
CA GLU A 46 66.31 -48.66 48.06
C GLU A 46 67.74 -48.22 48.41
N TYR A 47 67.87 -47.13 49.18
CA TYR A 47 69.17 -46.65 49.63
C TYR A 47 69.89 -47.67 50.52
N SER A 48 69.16 -48.35 51.41
CA SER A 48 69.75 -49.40 52.24
C SER A 48 70.28 -50.57 51.43
N ASP A 49 69.62 -50.94 50.33
CA ASP A 49 70.01 -52.07 49.51
C ASP A 49 71.21 -51.74 48.61
N LEU A 50 71.27 -50.51 48.08
CA LEU A 50 72.46 -49.98 47.41
C LEU A 50 73.70 -49.99 48.32
N LEU A 51 73.51 -49.63 49.59
CA LEU A 51 74.61 -49.58 50.56
C LEU A 51 75.14 -50.98 50.91
N LYS A 52 74.27 -52.00 50.94
CA LYS A 52 74.68 -53.41 51.08
C LYS A 52 75.45 -53.88 49.84
N TYR A 53 74.94 -53.57 48.65
CA TYR A 53 75.60 -53.94 47.38
C TYR A 53 77.00 -53.35 47.27
N ASN A 54 77.17 -52.07 47.60
CA ASN A 54 78.46 -51.40 47.54
C ASN A 54 79.49 -51.97 48.54
N LYS A 55 79.03 -52.35 49.74
CA LYS A 55 79.88 -53.06 50.72
C LYS A 55 80.36 -54.41 50.21
N GLU A 56 79.52 -55.18 49.54
CA GLU A 56 79.91 -56.47 48.97
C GLU A 56 80.91 -56.30 47.82
N LEU A 57 80.69 -55.31 46.95
CA LEU A 57 81.60 -54.96 45.86
C LEU A 57 83.00 -54.57 46.39
N SER A 58 83.04 -53.76 47.45
CA SER A 58 84.28 -53.31 48.07
C SER A 58 85.06 -54.48 48.69
N ARG A 59 84.36 -55.47 49.26
CA ARG A 59 84.96 -56.69 49.83
C ARG A 59 85.62 -57.55 48.76
N GLN A 60 84.99 -57.68 47.59
CA GLN A 60 85.56 -58.41 46.44
C GLN A 60 86.79 -57.73 45.83
N THR A 61 86.95 -56.42 46.02
CA THR A 61 88.08 -55.66 45.45
C THR A 61 89.35 -55.73 46.33
N GLN A 62 89.21 -56.15 47.60
CA GLN A 62 90.30 -56.17 48.58
C GLN A 62 91.15 -57.46 48.52
N GLU A 63 90.63 -58.53 47.93
CA GLU A 63 91.39 -59.71 47.52
C GLU A 63 91.98 -59.42 46.14
N GLY A 64 93.27 -59.03 46.08
CA GLY A 64 93.94 -58.58 44.86
C GLY A 64 93.65 -59.49 43.66
N GLY A 65 92.94 -58.96 42.66
CA GLY A 65 92.50 -59.71 41.49
C GLY A 65 93.68 -60.38 40.77
N ASP A 66 93.52 -61.67 40.48
CA ASP A 66 94.44 -62.47 39.68
C ASP A 66 94.79 -61.73 38.37
N SER A 67 96.06 -61.70 37.99
CA SER A 67 96.57 -61.02 36.78
C SER A 67 95.78 -61.42 35.52
N ILE A 68 95.29 -62.66 35.48
CA ILE A 68 94.42 -63.14 34.39
C ILE A 68 93.06 -62.44 34.40
N THR A 69 92.46 -62.23 35.57
CA THR A 69 91.18 -61.51 35.72
C THR A 69 91.30 -60.04 35.32
N LEU A 70 92.41 -59.38 35.68
CA LEU A 70 92.69 -58.01 35.25
C LEU A 70 92.88 -57.91 33.73
N LYS A 71 93.53 -58.91 33.11
CA LYS A 71 93.68 -58.97 31.65
C LYS A 71 92.34 -59.18 30.94
N ILE A 72 91.49 -60.06 31.47
CA ILE A 72 90.13 -60.28 30.95
C ILE A 72 89.27 -59.03 31.14
N ALA A 73 89.37 -58.36 32.29
CA ALA A 73 88.66 -57.10 32.55
C ALA A 73 89.12 -55.99 31.61
N LEU A 74 90.43 -55.92 31.32
CA LEU A 74 91.00 -54.95 30.39
C LEU A 74 90.58 -55.21 28.93
N GLU A 75 90.56 -56.46 28.48
CA GLU A 75 90.02 -56.79 27.15
C GLU A 75 88.52 -56.51 27.06
N ARG A 76 87.74 -56.86 28.07
CA ARG A 76 86.31 -56.48 28.12
C ARG A 76 86.09 -54.97 28.17
N ALA A 77 86.96 -54.23 28.85
CA ALA A 77 86.91 -52.78 28.89
C ALA A 77 87.24 -52.18 27.51
N LYS A 78 88.22 -52.75 26.78
CA LYS A 78 88.53 -52.35 25.40
C LYS A 78 87.38 -52.66 24.45
N GLU A 79 86.76 -53.85 24.57
CA GLU A 79 85.59 -54.24 23.77
C GLU A 79 84.41 -53.32 24.05
N ALA A 80 84.09 -53.05 25.31
CA ALA A 80 83.05 -52.11 25.71
C ALA A 80 83.35 -50.68 25.21
N HIS A 81 84.60 -50.25 25.27
CA HIS A 81 85.02 -48.94 24.76
C HIS A 81 84.86 -48.87 23.23
N LYS A 82 85.21 -49.92 22.51
CA LYS A 82 85.01 -50.02 21.06
C LYS A 82 83.53 -49.96 20.69
N LEU A 83 82.68 -50.71 21.39
CA LEU A 83 81.22 -50.67 21.17
C LEU A 83 80.62 -49.30 21.48
N ALA A 84 81.10 -48.63 22.53
CA ALA A 84 80.67 -47.28 22.88
C ALA A 84 81.09 -46.26 21.80
N LEU A 85 82.33 -46.36 21.30
CA LEU A 85 82.82 -45.55 20.18
C LEU A 85 81.98 -45.78 18.92
N GLU A 86 81.73 -47.03 18.53
CA GLU A 86 80.89 -47.35 17.37
C GLU A 86 79.48 -46.78 17.52
N LYS A 87 78.90 -46.84 18.73
CA LYS A 87 77.60 -46.23 19.02
C LYS A 87 77.64 -44.71 18.94
N ILE A 88 78.69 -44.06 19.43
CA ILE A 88 78.88 -42.60 19.29
C ILE A 88 79.00 -42.23 17.82
N THR A 89 79.84 -42.92 17.05
CA THR A 89 80.00 -42.67 15.61
C THR A 89 78.69 -42.87 14.86
N TYR A 90 77.91 -43.90 15.22
CA TYR A 90 76.57 -44.12 14.66
C TYR A 90 75.61 -42.98 15.02
N LEU A 91 75.60 -42.52 16.27
CA LEU A 91 74.76 -41.40 16.69
C LEU A 91 75.21 -40.09 16.00
N GLU A 92 76.49 -39.82 15.89
CA GLU A 92 77.00 -38.65 15.18
C GLU A 92 76.57 -38.67 13.70
N THR A 93 76.76 -39.79 13.02
CA THR A 93 76.35 -39.92 11.60
C THR A 93 74.84 -39.90 11.40
N ALA A 94 74.07 -40.55 12.27
CA ALA A 94 72.62 -40.56 12.21
C ALA A 94 72.02 -39.19 12.54
N TYR A 95 72.54 -38.48 13.55
CA TYR A 95 72.02 -37.17 14.00
C TYR A 95 72.54 -35.98 13.21
N VAL A 96 73.56 -36.12 12.37
CA VAL A 96 74.01 -35.07 11.44
C VAL A 96 72.91 -34.68 10.44
N ASN A 97 71.95 -35.58 10.14
CA ASN A 97 70.89 -35.37 9.14
C ASN A 97 69.45 -35.39 9.68
N VAL A 98 69.21 -35.30 11.00
CA VAL A 98 67.83 -35.42 11.54
C VAL A 98 66.99 -34.16 11.27
N VAL A 99 67.60 -32.98 11.14
CA VAL A 99 67.06 -31.81 10.41
C VAL A 99 68.26 -31.01 9.91
N PRO A 100 68.49 -30.92 8.58
CA PRO A 100 69.50 -30.02 8.04
C PRO A 100 69.28 -28.60 8.57
N LYS A 101 70.33 -27.93 9.05
CA LYS A 101 70.22 -26.56 9.61
C LYS A 101 69.52 -25.59 8.64
N GLU A 102 69.64 -25.83 7.34
CA GLU A 102 68.96 -25.06 6.29
C GLU A 102 67.44 -25.24 6.31
N GLU A 103 66.94 -26.48 6.51
CA GLU A 103 65.50 -26.74 6.62
C GLU A 103 64.92 -26.11 7.89
N PHE A 104 65.66 -26.19 9.01
CA PHE A 104 65.27 -25.52 10.25
C PHE A 104 65.22 -24.00 10.07
N SER A 105 66.25 -23.40 9.46
CA SER A 105 66.28 -21.96 9.16
C SER A 105 65.10 -21.56 8.27
N ASN A 106 64.82 -22.31 7.21
CA ASN A 106 63.70 -22.03 6.32
C ASN A 106 62.35 -22.11 7.04
N VAL A 107 62.16 -23.13 7.89
CA VAL A 107 60.93 -23.24 8.71
C VAL A 107 60.83 -22.08 9.70
N GLN A 108 61.93 -21.66 10.30
CA GLN A 108 61.98 -20.52 11.23
C GLN A 108 61.66 -19.19 10.52
N ASP A 109 62.21 -18.97 9.33
CA ASP A 109 61.94 -17.78 8.51
C ASP A 109 60.46 -17.74 8.08
N ARG A 110 59.93 -18.88 7.62
CA ARG A 110 58.50 -19.01 7.27
C ARG A 110 57.57 -18.80 8.46
N LEU A 111 57.99 -19.24 9.66
CA LEU A 111 57.24 -19.00 10.88
C LEU A 111 57.23 -17.50 11.22
N ALA A 112 58.38 -16.84 11.15
CA ALA A 112 58.50 -15.41 11.39
C ALA A 112 57.66 -14.58 10.39
N ASP A 113 57.69 -14.95 9.10
CA ASP A 113 56.86 -14.31 8.07
C ASP A 113 55.37 -14.49 8.39
N SER A 114 54.96 -15.71 8.76
CA SER A 114 53.58 -16.02 9.11
C SER A 114 53.11 -15.33 10.39
N GLU A 115 54.00 -15.15 11.37
CA GLU A 115 53.72 -14.39 12.59
C GLU A 115 53.52 -12.91 12.27
N SER A 116 54.39 -12.32 11.44
CA SER A 116 54.25 -10.92 11.01
C SER A 116 52.94 -10.67 10.25
N GLU A 117 52.55 -11.60 9.39
CA GLU A 117 51.31 -11.51 8.61
C GLU A 117 50.09 -11.67 9.54
N ASN A 118 50.17 -12.55 10.54
CA ASN A 118 49.13 -12.67 11.57
C ASN A 118 48.99 -11.38 12.39
N GLU A 119 50.09 -10.73 12.77
CA GLU A 119 50.06 -9.46 13.48
C GLU A 119 49.44 -8.35 12.62
N ARG A 120 49.82 -8.27 11.35
CA ARG A 120 49.23 -7.34 10.38
C ARG A 120 47.72 -7.56 10.22
N LEU A 121 47.29 -8.82 10.10
CA LEU A 121 45.87 -9.17 9.99
C LEU A 121 45.11 -8.87 11.29
N ARG A 122 45.69 -9.11 12.46
CA ARG A 122 45.10 -8.74 13.75
C ARG A 122 44.90 -7.23 13.86
N ALA A 123 45.91 -6.44 13.52
CA ALA A 123 45.81 -4.98 13.51
C ALA A 123 44.70 -4.49 12.56
N ASN A 124 44.61 -5.07 11.35
CA ASN A 124 43.53 -4.76 10.42
C ASN A 124 42.15 -5.14 10.97
N CYS A 125 42.02 -6.29 11.64
CA CYS A 125 40.77 -6.71 12.26
C CYS A 125 40.34 -5.76 13.38
N GLU A 126 41.28 -5.30 14.21
CA GLU A 126 41.03 -4.32 15.26
C GLU A 126 40.61 -2.96 14.68
N GLN A 127 41.27 -2.51 13.62
CA GLN A 127 40.89 -1.30 12.90
C GLN A 127 39.47 -1.42 12.32
N LEU A 128 39.14 -2.51 11.64
CA LEU A 128 37.80 -2.74 11.09
C LEU A 128 36.74 -2.80 12.18
N ARG A 129 37.04 -3.43 13.33
CA ARG A 129 36.14 -3.43 14.50
C ARG A 129 35.89 -2.01 15.01
N SER A 130 36.93 -1.17 15.10
CA SER A 130 36.77 0.22 15.53
C SER A 130 35.94 1.06 14.54
N GLN A 131 36.11 0.83 13.24
CA GLN A 131 35.31 1.48 12.20
C GLN A 131 33.85 1.05 12.26
N LEU A 132 33.59 -0.25 12.44
CA LEU A 132 32.24 -0.78 12.60
C LEU A 132 31.55 -0.17 13.82
N GLU A 133 32.27 -0.08 14.95
CA GLU A 133 31.76 0.55 16.16
C GLU A 133 31.41 2.04 15.95
N ASN A 134 32.24 2.78 15.22
CA ASN A 134 31.96 4.18 14.88
C ASN A 134 30.73 4.31 13.98
N ILE A 135 30.63 3.50 12.93
CA ILE A 135 29.46 3.48 12.03
C ILE A 135 28.20 3.09 12.80
N SER A 136 28.29 2.14 13.73
CA SER A 136 27.15 1.75 14.58
C SER A 136 26.67 2.91 15.45
N LYS A 137 27.58 3.73 15.98
CA LYS A 137 27.23 4.94 16.74
C LYS A 137 26.57 5.99 15.85
N ASP A 138 27.13 6.23 14.66
CA ASP A 138 26.56 7.17 13.69
C ASP A 138 25.15 6.74 13.27
N LEU A 139 24.95 5.45 13.01
CA LEU A 139 23.62 4.89 12.71
C LEU A 139 22.64 5.10 13.86
N ALA A 140 23.05 4.88 15.11
CA ALA A 140 22.21 5.11 16.28
C ALA A 140 21.75 6.58 16.40
N VAL A 141 22.65 7.53 16.12
CA VAL A 141 22.33 8.96 16.10
C VAL A 141 21.32 9.26 15.00
N VAL A 142 21.56 8.81 13.76
CA VAL A 142 20.65 9.04 12.63
C VAL A 142 19.28 8.40 12.87
N THR A 143 19.21 7.24 13.51
CA THR A 143 17.92 6.63 13.88
C THR A 143 17.16 7.48 14.89
N SER A 144 17.85 8.03 15.89
CA SER A 144 17.22 8.94 16.87
C SER A 144 16.73 10.23 16.22
N GLU A 145 17.49 10.82 15.30
CA GLU A 145 17.07 12.01 14.55
C GLU A 145 15.85 11.71 13.67
N LYS A 146 15.81 10.54 13.04
CA LYS A 146 14.66 10.09 12.25
C LYS A 146 13.41 9.95 13.12
N GLU A 147 13.53 9.36 14.30
CA GLU A 147 12.44 9.23 15.26
C GLU A 147 11.93 10.61 15.72
N GLU A 148 12.85 11.53 16.04
CA GLU A 148 12.48 12.89 16.41
C GLU A 148 11.74 13.63 15.28
N ILE A 149 12.19 13.48 14.03
CA ILE A 149 11.51 14.06 12.86
C ILE A 149 10.13 13.43 12.67
N ALA A 150 10.00 12.12 12.86
CA ALA A 150 8.72 11.43 12.76
C ALA A 150 7.72 11.92 13.82
N ASP A 151 8.20 12.14 15.04
CA ASP A 151 7.40 12.72 16.13
C ASP A 151 6.97 14.16 15.82
N ARG A 152 7.91 15.00 15.39
CA ARG A 152 7.60 16.38 14.96
C ARG A 152 6.59 16.39 13.81
N TYR A 153 6.72 15.49 12.85
CA TYR A 153 5.77 15.35 11.74
C TYR A 153 4.38 14.89 12.23
N ALA A 154 4.32 13.93 13.16
CA ALA A 154 3.07 13.46 13.74
C ALA A 154 2.35 14.59 14.50
N VAL A 155 3.08 15.40 15.26
CA VAL A 155 2.55 16.60 15.93
C VAL A 155 2.05 17.62 14.91
N LEU A 156 2.82 17.89 13.85
CA LEU A 156 2.42 18.82 12.79
C LEU A 156 1.17 18.35 12.06
N ARG A 157 1.05 17.05 11.80
CA ARG A 157 -0.14 16.43 11.18
C ARG A 157 -1.38 16.56 12.07
N LYS A 158 -1.23 16.45 13.39
CA LYS A 158 -2.34 16.61 14.36
C LYS A 158 -2.77 18.08 14.52
N THR A 159 -1.82 19.01 14.45
CA THR A 159 -2.05 20.45 14.66
C THR A 159 -2.41 21.20 13.39
N SER A 160 -2.14 20.63 12.22
CA SER A 160 -2.60 21.17 10.94
C SER A 160 -4.09 20.93 10.80
N THR A 161 -4.88 22.01 10.74
CA THR A 161 -6.26 21.96 10.26
C THR A 161 -6.30 21.19 8.93
N PRO A 162 -7.23 20.22 8.76
CA PRO A 162 -7.32 19.45 7.52
C PRO A 162 -7.45 20.41 6.35
N ARG A 163 -6.49 20.35 5.42
CA ARG A 163 -6.53 21.20 4.24
C ARG A 163 -7.65 20.71 3.33
N PRO A 164 -8.43 21.61 2.74
CA PRO A 164 -9.43 21.22 1.75
C PRO A 164 -8.74 20.60 0.53
N GLU A 165 -9.39 19.61 -0.07
CA GLU A 165 -8.98 19.04 -1.35
C GLU A 165 -9.13 20.09 -2.46
N TRP A 166 -8.02 20.71 -2.85
CA TRP A 166 -8.01 21.83 -3.80
C TRP A 166 -8.52 21.46 -5.20
N SER A 167 -8.53 20.18 -5.54
CA SER A 167 -9.10 19.61 -6.76
C SER A 167 -10.63 19.75 -6.78
N CYS A 168 -11.30 19.52 -5.65
CA CYS A 168 -12.75 19.60 -5.52
C CYS A 168 -13.24 21.05 -5.40
N VAL A 169 -12.43 21.94 -4.82
CA VAL A 169 -12.77 23.36 -4.61
C VAL A 169 -13.12 24.07 -5.91
N GLY A 170 -12.46 23.73 -7.02
CA GLY A 170 -12.72 24.37 -8.31
C GLY A 170 -14.15 24.17 -8.85
N GLY A 171 -14.87 23.13 -8.41
CA GLY A 171 -16.29 22.96 -8.78
C GLY A 171 -17.26 23.79 -7.93
N MET A 172 -16.80 24.31 -6.78
CA MET A 172 -17.61 25.09 -5.83
C MET A 172 -17.40 26.60 -5.97
N VAL A 173 -16.32 27.02 -6.63
CA VAL A 173 -15.96 28.42 -6.84
C VAL A 173 -16.67 28.96 -8.10
N PRO A 174 -17.17 30.22 -8.06
CA PRO A 174 -17.70 30.89 -9.25
C PRO A 174 -16.68 30.89 -10.39
N GLY A 175 -17.07 30.49 -11.61
CA GLY A 175 -16.16 30.37 -12.76
C GLY A 175 -15.57 28.97 -12.99
N GLY A 176 -15.82 28.01 -12.08
CA GLY A 176 -15.55 26.59 -12.29
C GLY A 176 -14.07 26.19 -12.27
N ARG A 177 -13.82 24.90 -12.58
CA ARG A 177 -12.50 24.26 -12.40
C ARG A 177 -11.38 24.96 -13.18
N ARG A 178 -11.64 25.43 -14.40
CA ARG A 178 -10.62 26.09 -15.25
C ARG A 178 -10.20 27.45 -14.69
N HIS A 179 -11.15 28.24 -14.19
CA HIS A 179 -10.85 29.54 -13.56
C HIS A 179 -10.06 29.35 -12.26
N TRP A 180 -10.48 28.38 -11.45
CA TRP A 180 -9.76 28.00 -10.23
C TRP A 180 -8.32 27.56 -10.53
N GLN A 181 -8.11 26.73 -11.55
CA GLN A 181 -6.77 26.30 -11.97
C GLN A 181 -5.91 27.48 -12.43
N GLN A 182 -6.46 28.43 -13.19
CA GLN A 182 -5.73 29.64 -13.60
C GLN A 182 -5.32 30.50 -12.40
N LEU A 183 -6.21 30.68 -11.43
CA LEU A 183 -5.93 31.47 -10.23
C LEU A 183 -4.98 30.80 -9.25
N THR A 184 -4.95 29.47 -9.22
CA THR A 184 -4.22 28.69 -8.21
C THR A 184 -3.01 27.92 -8.72
N SER A 185 -2.76 27.91 -10.04
CA SER A 185 -1.55 27.33 -10.61
C SER A 185 -0.31 28.00 -10.03
N GLY A 186 0.61 27.19 -9.52
CA GLY A 186 1.85 27.66 -8.89
C GLY A 186 1.72 28.27 -7.48
N LYS A 187 0.52 28.35 -6.91
CA LYS A 187 0.30 28.97 -5.58
C LYS A 187 0.35 27.97 -4.43
N SER A 188 0.81 28.43 -3.26
CA SER A 188 0.83 27.62 -2.04
C SER A 188 -0.58 27.38 -1.50
N SER A 189 -0.83 26.30 -0.73
CA SER A 189 -2.17 26.05 -0.17
C SER A 189 -2.69 27.21 0.69
N LYS A 190 -1.80 27.97 1.33
CA LYS A 190 -2.16 29.15 2.12
C LYS A 190 -2.70 30.28 1.22
N GLU A 191 -2.05 30.50 0.08
CA GLU A 191 -2.50 31.46 -0.94
C GLU A 191 -3.77 31.00 -1.63
N LYS A 192 -3.90 29.70 -1.93
CA LYS A 192 -5.14 29.11 -2.44
C LYS A 192 -6.30 29.35 -1.47
N LEU A 193 -6.07 29.20 -0.17
CA LEU A 193 -7.07 29.49 0.86
C LEU A 193 -7.45 30.97 0.85
N ALA A 194 -6.48 31.88 0.79
CA ALA A 194 -6.75 33.32 0.74
C ALA A 194 -7.57 33.72 -0.50
N ILE A 195 -7.27 33.13 -1.66
CA ILE A 195 -8.02 33.35 -2.91
C ILE A 195 -9.43 32.78 -2.80
N LEU A 196 -9.58 31.57 -2.26
CA LEU A 196 -10.88 30.97 -2.00
C LEU A 196 -11.73 31.86 -1.08
N THR A 197 -11.15 32.39 0.00
CA THR A 197 -11.85 33.29 0.90
C THR A 197 -12.22 34.62 0.24
N ALA A 198 -11.37 35.15 -0.65
CA ALA A 198 -11.69 36.37 -1.39
C ALA A 198 -12.84 36.15 -2.39
N GLU A 199 -12.83 35.02 -3.11
CA GLU A 199 -13.89 34.63 -4.05
C GLU A 199 -15.23 34.33 -3.33
N LEU A 200 -15.19 33.69 -2.16
CA LEU A 200 -16.40 33.39 -1.37
C LEU A 200 -16.95 34.60 -0.62
N ALA A 201 -16.08 35.49 -0.11
CA ALA A 201 -16.48 36.69 0.60
C ALA A 201 -17.01 37.79 -0.33
N GLY A 202 -16.87 37.62 -1.66
CA GLY A 202 -17.30 38.59 -2.65
C GLY A 202 -16.49 39.89 -2.63
N ASP A 203 -15.34 39.91 -1.96
CA ASP A 203 -14.50 41.11 -1.78
C ASP A 203 -13.46 41.24 -2.90
N SER A 204 -13.90 40.93 -4.12
CA SER A 204 -13.13 41.20 -5.31
C SER A 204 -14.01 41.97 -6.26
N ALA A 205 -13.70 43.26 -6.35
CA ALA A 205 -13.92 44.11 -7.51
C ALA A 205 -13.16 43.60 -8.76
N LEU A 206 -13.18 42.28 -8.98
CA LEU A 206 -12.76 41.61 -10.19
C LEU A 206 -14.01 41.00 -10.79
N THR A 207 -14.67 41.82 -11.60
CA THR A 207 -15.53 41.42 -12.70
C THR A 207 -15.10 40.05 -13.22
N LEU A 208 -15.93 39.02 -13.03
CA LEU A 208 -15.79 37.74 -13.73
C LEU A 208 -15.67 38.05 -15.22
N PRO A 209 -14.49 37.87 -15.86
CA PRO A 209 -14.36 38.17 -17.28
C PRO A 209 -15.23 37.17 -18.04
N GLY A 210 -16.33 37.67 -18.60
CA GLY A 210 -17.25 36.88 -19.42
C GLY A 210 -18.62 36.57 -18.81
N LEU A 211 -18.96 37.04 -17.60
CA LEU A 211 -20.36 37.02 -17.12
C LEU A 211 -21.09 38.35 -17.37
N ASP A 212 -20.50 39.26 -18.15
CA ASP A 212 -21.22 40.39 -18.71
C ASP A 212 -22.17 39.86 -19.80
N ILE A 213 -23.45 39.74 -19.47
CA ILE A 213 -24.53 39.64 -20.45
C ILE A 213 -24.44 40.82 -21.45
N GLN A 214 -23.79 41.92 -21.05
CA GLN A 214 -23.49 43.08 -21.89
C GLN A 214 -22.48 42.83 -23.02
N ASN A 215 -21.60 41.80 -22.95
CA ASN A 215 -20.62 41.54 -24.02
C ASN A 215 -21.16 40.66 -25.15
N GLU A 216 -22.42 40.19 -25.06
CA GLU A 216 -23.09 39.43 -26.12
C GLU A 216 -24.00 40.33 -26.99
N THR A 217 -23.52 41.53 -27.38
CA THR A 217 -24.28 42.58 -28.10
C THR A 217 -24.72 42.24 -29.54
N ASN A 218 -24.98 40.98 -29.89
CA ASN A 218 -25.51 40.60 -31.21
C ASN A 218 -26.57 39.48 -31.20
N LYS A 219 -26.93 38.90 -30.04
CA LYS A 219 -28.01 37.89 -29.97
C LYS A 219 -29.23 38.49 -29.26
N LYS A 220 -30.44 38.22 -29.79
CA LYS A 220 -31.70 38.69 -29.19
C LYS A 220 -31.85 38.05 -27.81
N VAL A 221 -31.60 38.82 -26.76
CA VAL A 221 -31.77 38.37 -25.37
C VAL A 221 -33.25 37.97 -25.19
N PRO A 222 -33.55 36.76 -24.70
CA PRO A 222 -34.92 36.35 -24.48
C PRO A 222 -35.66 37.28 -23.52
N LYS A 223 -36.93 37.61 -23.81
CA LYS A 223 -37.76 38.56 -23.04
C LYS A 223 -37.83 38.28 -21.53
N PHE A 224 -37.59 37.04 -21.10
CA PHE A 224 -37.59 36.66 -19.69
C PHE A 224 -36.32 37.07 -18.92
N ILE A 225 -35.30 37.61 -19.60
CA ILE A 225 -34.01 38.08 -19.04
C ILE A 225 -33.73 39.56 -19.38
N GLU A 226 -34.54 40.19 -20.23
CA GLU A 226 -34.31 41.57 -20.69
C GLU A 226 -34.23 42.58 -19.52
N ASP A 227 -35.06 42.39 -18.49
CA ASP A 227 -35.09 43.23 -17.28
C ASP A 227 -34.03 42.88 -16.22
N LEU A 228 -33.17 41.89 -16.48
CA LEU A 228 -32.35 41.17 -15.47
C LEU A 228 -30.84 41.36 -15.59
N THR A 229 -30.41 42.19 -16.53
CA THR A 229 -29.01 42.40 -16.91
C THR A 229 -28.12 43.05 -15.84
N HIS A 230 -28.69 43.56 -14.74
CA HIS A 230 -27.97 44.26 -13.67
C HIS A 230 -27.96 43.52 -12.31
N THR A 231 -28.48 42.30 -12.25
CA THR A 231 -28.52 41.48 -11.02
C THR A 231 -27.44 40.41 -11.02
N TYR A 232 -26.69 40.31 -9.92
CA TYR A 232 -25.68 39.27 -9.77
C TYR A 232 -26.35 37.89 -9.61
N PRO A 233 -25.98 36.89 -10.43
CA PRO A 233 -26.59 35.58 -10.38
C PRO A 233 -26.09 34.78 -9.18
N ARG A 234 -27.04 34.25 -8.41
CA ARG A 234 -26.75 33.25 -7.38
C ARG A 234 -26.97 31.86 -7.97
N LEU A 235 -25.89 31.13 -8.27
CA LEU A 235 -26.01 29.77 -8.79
C LEU A 235 -26.75 28.87 -7.80
N LEU A 236 -27.85 28.29 -8.29
CA LEU A 236 -28.69 27.37 -7.53
C LEU A 236 -28.17 25.93 -7.71
N PRO A 237 -28.42 25.02 -6.76
CA PRO A 237 -27.95 23.65 -6.86
C PRO A 237 -28.56 22.94 -8.08
N LYS A 238 -27.75 22.13 -8.77
CA LYS A 238 -28.13 21.35 -9.97
C LYS A 238 -29.46 20.60 -9.79
N ARG A 239 -29.66 19.95 -8.63
CA ARG A 239 -30.87 19.18 -8.33
C ARG A 239 -32.14 20.03 -8.47
N ASP A 240 -32.15 21.23 -7.88
CA ASP A 240 -33.35 22.07 -7.88
C ASP A 240 -33.63 22.67 -9.26
N LEU A 241 -32.58 22.96 -10.02
CA LEU A 241 -32.70 23.43 -11.41
C LEU A 241 -33.27 22.34 -12.33
N LEU A 242 -32.84 21.09 -12.18
CA LEU A 242 -33.36 19.97 -12.96
C LEU A 242 -34.82 19.67 -12.62
N ILE A 243 -35.22 19.74 -11.35
CA ILE A 243 -36.63 19.58 -10.94
C ILE A 243 -37.49 20.67 -11.57
N LEU A 244 -37.03 21.93 -11.52
CA LEU A 244 -37.75 23.04 -12.15
C LEU A 244 -37.86 22.85 -13.66
N LEU A 245 -36.81 22.35 -14.30
CA LEU A 245 -36.75 22.09 -15.73
C LEU A 245 -37.69 20.94 -16.12
N GLU A 246 -37.77 19.89 -15.31
CA GLU A 246 -38.69 18.76 -15.52
C GLU A 246 -40.15 19.18 -15.41
N ASP A 247 -40.51 19.98 -14.39
CA ASP A 247 -41.85 20.55 -14.26
C ASP A 247 -42.19 21.48 -15.43
N PHE A 248 -41.22 22.31 -15.85
CA PHE A 248 -41.38 23.18 -17.01
C PHE A 248 -41.68 22.40 -18.29
N TRP A 249 -40.88 21.37 -18.60
CA TRP A 249 -41.10 20.54 -19.78
C TRP A 249 -42.40 19.76 -19.70
N SER A 250 -42.79 19.27 -18.52
CA SER A 250 -44.06 18.57 -18.31
C SER A 250 -45.25 19.47 -18.63
N LYS A 251 -45.27 20.69 -18.09
CA LYS A 251 -46.35 21.67 -18.40
C LYS A 251 -46.34 22.11 -19.86
N ARG A 252 -45.16 22.25 -20.48
CA ARG A 252 -45.05 22.54 -21.92
C ARG A 252 -45.62 21.39 -22.76
N GLN A 253 -45.41 20.14 -22.34
CA GLN A 253 -45.96 18.95 -23.00
C GLN A 253 -47.49 18.88 -22.91
N GLU A 254 -48.06 19.20 -21.74
CA GLU A 254 -49.52 19.29 -21.55
C GLU A 254 -50.12 20.34 -22.47
N GLN A 255 -49.52 21.54 -22.54
CA GLN A 255 -49.95 22.60 -23.45
C GLN A 255 -49.90 22.16 -24.92
N LEU A 256 -48.84 21.46 -25.31
CA LEU A 256 -48.70 20.95 -26.68
C LEU A 256 -49.75 19.86 -26.98
N ASN A 257 -50.03 18.97 -26.04
CA ASN A 257 -51.05 17.94 -26.18
C ASN A 257 -52.46 18.54 -26.29
N ASP A 258 -52.77 19.57 -25.51
CA ASP A 258 -54.06 20.25 -25.57
C ASP A 258 -54.22 21.06 -26.86
N PHE A 259 -53.13 21.67 -27.35
CA PHE A 259 -53.10 22.28 -28.68
C PHE A 259 -53.37 21.24 -29.80
N LEU A 260 -52.73 20.07 -29.74
CA LEU A 260 -52.94 18.98 -30.71
C LEU A 260 -54.36 18.41 -30.65
N LYS A 261 -55.02 18.39 -29.48
CA LYS A 261 -56.45 18.05 -29.34
C LYS A 261 -57.33 19.13 -29.97
N CYS A 262 -57.10 20.41 -29.66
CA CYS A 262 -57.87 21.52 -30.20
C CYS A 262 -57.75 21.63 -31.74
N LEU A 263 -56.59 21.30 -32.30
CA LEU A 263 -56.38 21.20 -33.76
C LEU A 263 -57.20 20.08 -34.41
N ARG A 264 -57.36 18.95 -33.71
CA ARG A 264 -58.22 17.84 -34.14
C ARG A 264 -59.70 18.25 -34.13
N ASP A 265 -60.06 19.12 -33.19
CA ASP A 265 -61.42 19.63 -33.00
C ASP A 265 -61.72 20.91 -33.83
N ASN A 266 -60.84 21.28 -34.77
CA ASN A 266 -60.98 22.43 -35.67
C ASN A 266 -61.12 23.81 -34.96
N VAL A 267 -60.61 23.91 -33.72
CA VAL A 267 -60.58 25.17 -32.96
C VAL A 267 -59.28 25.90 -33.28
N GLN A 268 -59.40 27.12 -33.79
CA GLN A 268 -58.28 27.96 -34.21
C GLN A 268 -57.49 28.49 -33.01
N SER A 269 -56.64 27.63 -32.45
CA SER A 269 -55.70 27.98 -31.38
C SER A 269 -54.35 28.33 -31.98
N THR A 270 -53.65 29.31 -31.43
CA THR A 270 -52.26 29.65 -31.80
C THR A 270 -51.34 29.23 -30.64
N LEU A 271 -50.28 28.47 -30.95
CA LEU A 271 -49.33 28.01 -29.94
C LEU A 271 -48.45 29.20 -29.49
N PRO A 272 -48.37 29.54 -28.19
CA PRO A 272 -47.47 30.58 -27.72
C PRO A 272 -46.00 30.23 -27.97
N SER A 273 -45.20 31.24 -28.34
CA SER A 273 -43.75 31.11 -28.48
C SER A 273 -43.12 30.57 -27.19
N PHE A 274 -42.08 29.75 -27.31
CA PHE A 274 -41.37 29.13 -26.19
C PHE A 274 -41.01 30.14 -25.09
N ASN A 275 -40.44 31.29 -25.48
CA ASN A 275 -40.03 32.34 -24.56
C ASN A 275 -41.22 33.04 -23.86
N ASP A 276 -42.35 33.20 -24.56
CA ASP A 276 -43.56 33.79 -23.96
C ASP A 276 -44.23 32.81 -22.98
N PHE A 277 -44.17 31.50 -23.24
CA PHE A 277 -44.62 30.48 -22.31
C PHE A 277 -43.71 30.38 -21.08
N LEU A 278 -42.40 30.35 -21.28
CA LEU A 278 -41.41 30.32 -20.19
C LEU A 278 -41.59 31.51 -19.24
N TYR A 279 -41.83 32.70 -19.78
CA TYR A 279 -42.12 33.89 -18.97
C TYR A 279 -43.40 33.73 -18.13
N LYS A 280 -44.48 33.19 -18.71
CA LYS A 280 -45.75 32.94 -17.99
C LYS A 280 -45.58 31.87 -16.91
N TYR A 281 -44.92 30.76 -17.24
CA TYR A 281 -44.62 29.68 -16.31
C TYR A 281 -43.81 30.18 -15.11
N LEU A 282 -42.74 30.95 -15.35
CA LEU A 282 -41.92 31.50 -14.25
C LEU A 282 -42.70 32.50 -13.39
N LYS A 283 -43.68 33.21 -13.95
CA LYS A 283 -44.58 34.09 -13.22
C LYS A 283 -45.59 33.34 -12.36
N GLU A 284 -46.07 32.19 -12.82
CA GLU A 284 -46.99 31.32 -12.09
C GLU A 284 -46.26 30.50 -11.01
N ALA A 285 -45.06 29.99 -11.31
CA ALA A 285 -44.23 29.22 -10.39
C ALA A 285 -43.63 30.08 -9.26
N PHE A 286 -43.23 31.32 -9.58
CA PHE A 286 -42.63 32.25 -8.63
C PHE A 286 -43.44 33.54 -8.52
N GLY A 287 -44.30 33.61 -7.51
CA GLY A 287 -45.12 34.80 -7.22
C GLY A 287 -44.30 36.02 -6.75
N ILE A 288 -43.10 35.80 -6.20
CA ILE A 288 -42.21 36.87 -5.74
C ILE A 288 -41.26 37.26 -6.86
N GLU A 289 -41.31 38.53 -7.27
CA GLU A 289 -40.52 39.07 -8.39
C GLU A 289 -39.01 38.92 -8.19
N LYS A 290 -38.49 39.14 -6.98
CA LYS A 290 -37.05 38.97 -6.69
C LYS A 290 -36.59 37.52 -6.86
N ILE A 291 -37.38 36.56 -6.36
CA ILE A 291 -37.06 35.13 -6.47
C ILE A 291 -37.18 34.67 -7.92
N ARG A 292 -38.26 35.05 -8.61
CA ARG A 292 -38.43 34.76 -10.05
C ARG A 292 -37.21 35.19 -10.86
N ARG A 293 -36.71 36.39 -10.58
CA ARG A 293 -35.54 37.01 -11.20
C ARG A 293 -34.25 36.23 -10.94
N GLU A 294 -34.00 35.84 -9.70
CA GLU A 294 -32.84 35.02 -9.35
C GLU A 294 -32.91 33.63 -10.00
N TRP A 295 -34.08 32.98 -9.98
CA TRP A 295 -34.25 31.64 -10.54
C TRP A 295 -34.19 31.62 -12.07
N SER A 296 -34.77 32.62 -12.75
CA SER A 296 -34.73 32.71 -14.22
C SER A 296 -33.31 32.96 -14.73
N LEU A 297 -32.57 33.84 -14.05
CA LEU A 297 -31.19 34.17 -14.38
C LEU A 297 -30.27 32.97 -14.09
N SER A 298 -30.45 32.32 -12.94
CA SER A 298 -29.67 31.14 -12.58
C SER A 298 -29.95 29.96 -13.50
N LEU A 299 -31.20 29.72 -13.90
CA LEU A 299 -31.54 28.68 -14.88
C LEU A 299 -30.87 28.91 -16.23
N TYR A 300 -30.87 30.16 -16.71
CA TYR A 300 -30.24 30.52 -17.99
C TYR A 300 -28.71 30.39 -17.96
N ILE A 301 -28.07 30.93 -16.92
CA ILE A 301 -26.60 30.91 -16.77
C ILE A 301 -26.11 29.49 -16.49
N SER A 302 -26.91 28.67 -15.83
CA SER A 302 -26.61 27.26 -15.57
C SER A 302 -26.33 26.46 -16.84
N GLY A 303 -27.02 26.76 -17.95
CA GLY A 303 -26.75 26.14 -19.25
C GLY A 303 -25.38 26.54 -19.84
N ARG A 304 -24.72 27.57 -19.32
CA ARG A 304 -23.34 27.95 -19.69
C ARG A 304 -22.30 27.36 -18.74
N VAL A 305 -22.59 27.37 -17.43
CA VAL A 305 -21.64 26.99 -16.38
C VAL A 305 -21.57 25.47 -16.20
N MET A 306 -22.70 24.77 -16.30
CA MET A 306 -22.78 23.32 -16.14
C MET A 306 -22.81 22.62 -17.49
N THR A 307 -21.66 22.62 -18.19
CA THR A 307 -21.49 21.94 -19.49
C THR A 307 -21.74 20.44 -19.42
N ASP A 308 -21.56 19.85 -18.24
CA ASP A 308 -21.70 18.42 -17.99
C ASP A 308 -23.19 17.96 -18.03
N CYS A 309 -24.15 18.89 -18.14
CA CYS A 309 -25.58 18.60 -18.11
C CYS A 309 -26.26 18.97 -19.44
N GLU A 310 -26.40 17.99 -20.32
CA GLU A 310 -27.01 18.20 -21.65
C GLU A 310 -28.43 18.77 -21.60
N GLU A 311 -29.22 18.48 -20.57
CA GLU A 311 -30.58 19.02 -20.43
C GLU A 311 -30.60 20.54 -20.23
N LEU A 312 -29.70 21.07 -19.40
CA LEU A 312 -29.59 22.50 -19.11
C LEU A 312 -28.98 23.26 -20.29
N VAL A 313 -28.00 22.66 -20.97
CA VAL A 313 -27.42 23.20 -22.21
C VAL A 313 -28.48 23.25 -23.30
N ARG A 314 -29.22 22.15 -23.54
CA ARG A 314 -30.29 22.10 -24.54
C ARG A 314 -31.40 23.11 -24.25
N PHE A 315 -31.81 23.25 -22.98
CA PHE A 315 -32.77 24.27 -22.58
C PHE A 315 -32.32 25.67 -22.98
N ARG A 316 -31.05 26.02 -22.72
CA ARG A 316 -30.49 27.31 -23.12
C ARG A 316 -30.48 27.49 -24.64
N MET A 317 -30.06 26.47 -25.39
CA MET A 317 -30.05 26.52 -26.85
C MET A 317 -31.45 26.70 -27.45
N VAL A 318 -32.48 26.11 -26.84
CA VAL A 318 -33.89 26.34 -27.23
C VAL A 318 -34.34 27.76 -26.85
N ALA A 319 -33.95 28.26 -25.68
CA ALA A 319 -34.27 29.63 -25.25
C ALA A 319 -33.65 30.70 -26.17
N ASP A 320 -32.40 30.47 -26.61
CA ASP A 320 -31.66 31.34 -27.53
C ASP A 320 -32.11 31.19 -29.00
N ASN A 321 -33.06 30.28 -29.28
CA ASN A 321 -33.53 29.86 -30.61
C ASN A 321 -32.40 29.34 -31.52
N GLU A 322 -31.36 28.74 -30.94
CA GLU A 322 -30.32 28.03 -31.69
C GLU A 322 -30.80 26.64 -32.13
N ILE A 323 -31.71 26.03 -31.35
CA ILE A 323 -32.33 24.73 -31.62
C ILE A 323 -33.85 24.88 -31.60
N ASP A 324 -34.52 24.28 -32.57
CA ASP A 324 -35.99 24.21 -32.61
C ASP A 324 -36.54 23.34 -31.48
N GLU A 325 -37.64 23.78 -30.87
CA GLU A 325 -38.35 23.03 -29.82
C GLU A 325 -38.74 21.61 -30.29
N ALA A 326 -39.08 21.44 -31.58
CA ALA A 326 -39.40 20.16 -32.18
C ALA A 326 -38.24 19.15 -32.09
N TYR A 327 -36.99 19.62 -32.18
CA TYR A 327 -35.81 18.77 -32.06
C TYR A 327 -35.62 18.26 -30.62
N HIS A 328 -35.87 19.10 -29.62
CA HIS A 328 -35.89 18.68 -28.22
C HIS A 328 -36.92 17.55 -27.99
N TRP A 329 -38.15 17.72 -28.49
CA TRP A 329 -39.20 16.71 -28.38
C TRP A 329 -38.87 15.41 -29.14
N TYR A 330 -38.26 15.53 -30.32
CA TYR A 330 -37.79 14.38 -31.10
C TYR A 330 -36.76 13.56 -30.32
N LEU A 331 -35.75 14.22 -29.74
CA LEU A 331 -34.73 13.56 -28.93
C LEU A 331 -35.33 12.91 -27.68
N ARG A 332 -36.19 13.63 -26.95
CA ARG A 332 -36.88 13.08 -25.76
C ARG A 332 -37.71 11.83 -26.11
N SER A 333 -38.40 11.85 -27.25
CA SER A 333 -39.15 10.69 -27.77
C SER A 333 -38.24 9.55 -28.23
N LEU A 334 -37.11 9.85 -28.85
CA LEU A 334 -36.12 8.84 -29.26
C LEU A 334 -35.53 8.14 -28.03
N THR A 335 -35.09 8.89 -27.02
CA THR A 335 -34.58 8.36 -25.75
C THR A 335 -35.63 7.49 -25.06
N GLY A 336 -36.90 7.94 -25.02
CA GLY A 336 -38.00 7.15 -24.46
C GLY A 336 -38.30 5.86 -25.23
N ARG A 337 -38.23 5.88 -26.57
CA ARG A 337 -38.41 4.68 -27.40
C ARG A 337 -37.29 3.67 -27.21
N LEU A 338 -36.03 4.13 -27.20
CA LEU A 338 -34.88 3.28 -26.93
C LEU A 338 -34.96 2.66 -25.53
N PHE A 339 -35.39 3.44 -24.53
CA PHE A 339 -35.60 2.94 -23.17
C PHE A 339 -36.67 1.83 -23.12
N ASN A 340 -37.79 2.03 -23.80
CA ASN A 340 -38.85 1.01 -23.85
C ASN A 340 -38.39 -0.26 -24.58
N GLN A 341 -37.65 -0.14 -25.68
CA GLN A 341 -37.09 -1.29 -26.40
C GLN A 341 -36.07 -2.05 -25.56
N LEU A 342 -35.18 -1.35 -24.85
CA LEU A 342 -34.25 -1.96 -23.89
C LEU A 342 -35.00 -2.76 -22.81
N ARG A 343 -36.07 -2.19 -22.26
CA ARG A 343 -36.89 -2.86 -21.26
C ARG A 343 -37.58 -4.11 -21.81
N GLU A 344 -38.13 -4.06 -23.02
CA GLU A 344 -38.76 -5.20 -23.68
C GLU A 344 -37.76 -6.34 -23.94
N ILE A 345 -36.56 -6.02 -24.44
CA ILE A 345 -35.50 -7.01 -24.69
C ILE A 345 -34.99 -7.61 -23.37
N ALA A 346 -34.86 -6.80 -22.33
CA ALA A 346 -34.50 -7.26 -20.98
C ALA A 346 -35.54 -8.25 -20.42
N HIS A 347 -36.83 -7.91 -20.50
CA HIS A 347 -37.91 -8.83 -20.08
C HIS A 347 -37.92 -10.12 -20.91
N ALA A 348 -37.81 -10.03 -22.24
CA ALA A 348 -37.79 -11.21 -23.11
C ALA A 348 -36.59 -12.13 -22.81
N THR A 349 -35.44 -11.55 -22.47
CA THR A 349 -34.24 -12.31 -22.10
C THR A 349 -34.39 -12.94 -20.71
N ALA A 350 -34.93 -12.22 -19.73
CA ALA A 350 -35.24 -12.79 -18.42
C ALA A 350 -36.21 -13.98 -18.53
N ILE A 351 -37.25 -13.87 -19.37
CA ILE A 351 -38.19 -14.97 -19.64
C ILE A 351 -37.47 -16.14 -20.32
N ALA A 352 -36.67 -15.91 -21.36
CA ALA A 352 -35.95 -16.98 -22.06
C ALA A 352 -35.02 -17.78 -21.14
N PHE A 353 -34.30 -17.10 -20.24
CA PHE A 353 -33.43 -17.76 -19.25
C PHE A 353 -34.21 -18.48 -18.14
N SER A 354 -35.44 -18.07 -17.83
CA SER A 354 -36.31 -18.81 -16.89
C SER A 354 -36.91 -20.08 -17.50
N MET A 355 -36.98 -20.19 -18.83
CA MET A 355 -37.51 -21.38 -19.52
C MET A 355 -36.42 -22.41 -19.89
N THR A 356 -35.14 -22.06 -19.84
CA THR A 356 -34.01 -22.95 -20.15
C THR A 356 -33.48 -23.76 -18.97
N THR A 357 -33.99 -23.54 -17.75
CA THR A 357 -33.78 -24.46 -16.64
C THR A 357 -34.74 -25.64 -16.78
N GLU A 358 -34.29 -26.72 -17.43
CA GLU A 358 -35.06 -27.97 -17.43
C GLU A 358 -35.30 -28.44 -15.98
N PRO A 359 -36.53 -28.86 -15.65
CA PRO A 359 -36.84 -29.41 -14.34
C PRO A 359 -36.22 -30.81 -14.26
N THR A 360 -35.24 -30.97 -13.38
CA THR A 360 -34.91 -32.30 -12.86
C THR A 360 -36.17 -32.84 -12.17
N GLY A 361 -36.61 -33.99 -12.66
CA GLY A 361 -37.99 -34.43 -12.53
C GLY A 361 -38.48 -34.54 -11.09
N GLU A 362 -39.64 -33.92 -10.84
CA GLU A 362 -40.70 -34.51 -10.03
C GLU A 362 -42.05 -33.89 -10.43
N LYS A 363 -42.94 -34.78 -10.86
CA LYS A 363 -44.39 -34.67 -11.11
C LYS A 363 -45.00 -33.27 -11.25
N VAL A 364 -45.40 -32.99 -12.49
CA VAL A 364 -46.33 -31.95 -12.91
C VAL A 364 -47.70 -32.14 -12.24
N THR A 365 -48.11 -31.15 -11.45
CA THR A 365 -49.50 -30.69 -11.38
C THR A 365 -49.53 -29.18 -11.11
N ASP A 366 -50.20 -28.47 -12.02
CA ASP A 366 -50.73 -27.09 -11.94
C ASP A 366 -49.76 -25.93 -11.68
N VAL A 367 -49.22 -25.35 -12.77
CA VAL A 367 -48.78 -23.95 -12.78
C VAL A 367 -49.85 -23.11 -13.47
N GLN A 368 -50.64 -22.43 -12.65
CA GLN A 368 -51.47 -21.32 -13.09
C GLN A 368 -50.59 -20.25 -13.72
N LEU A 369 -50.96 -19.82 -14.93
CA LEU A 369 -50.37 -18.73 -15.70
C LEU A 369 -50.60 -17.40 -14.95
N ALA A 370 -49.76 -17.11 -13.96
CA ALA A 370 -49.77 -15.85 -13.23
C ALA A 370 -49.13 -14.75 -14.10
N LYS A 371 -49.93 -13.73 -14.46
CA LYS A 371 -49.44 -12.46 -15.01
C LYS A 371 -48.29 -11.92 -14.14
N PRO A 372 -47.11 -11.61 -14.70
CA PRO A 372 -46.03 -11.06 -13.90
C PRO A 372 -46.40 -9.65 -13.43
N LYS A 373 -46.45 -9.48 -12.10
CA LYS A 373 -46.53 -8.16 -11.43
C LYS A 373 -45.27 -7.37 -11.78
N ARG A 374 -45.42 -6.04 -11.89
CA ARG A 374 -44.31 -5.07 -11.98
C ARG A 374 -43.37 -5.28 -10.79
N SER A 375 -42.26 -5.95 -11.00
CA SER A 375 -41.20 -6.11 -10.02
C SER A 375 -39.86 -6.06 -10.76
N ASP A 376 -38.98 -5.21 -10.25
CA ASP A 376 -37.63 -4.86 -10.67
C ASP A 376 -36.96 -5.94 -11.54
N CYS A 377 -36.65 -5.57 -12.79
CA CYS A 377 -35.89 -6.42 -13.71
C CYS A 377 -34.45 -6.55 -13.21
N GLN A 378 -34.18 -7.59 -12.43
CA GLN A 378 -32.83 -7.98 -12.05
C GLN A 378 -32.22 -8.81 -13.18
N LEU A 379 -31.14 -8.30 -13.78
CA LEU A 379 -30.39 -8.99 -14.83
C LEU A 379 -29.02 -9.42 -14.27
N SER A 380 -28.64 -10.67 -14.54
CA SER A 380 -27.25 -11.13 -14.37
C SER A 380 -26.33 -10.52 -15.43
N VAL A 381 -25.03 -10.47 -15.16
CA VAL A 381 -23.98 -10.02 -16.11
C VAL A 381 -24.14 -10.69 -17.49
N ARG A 382 -24.45 -11.99 -17.50
CA ARG A 382 -24.68 -12.77 -18.74
C ARG A 382 -25.96 -12.37 -19.47
N GLN A 383 -27.03 -12.09 -18.74
CA GLN A 383 -28.28 -11.64 -19.35
C GLN A 383 -28.12 -10.22 -19.92
N LEU A 384 -27.38 -9.36 -19.23
CA LEU A 384 -27.10 -8.00 -19.68
C LEU A 384 -26.21 -7.97 -20.93
N SER A 385 -25.19 -8.84 -21.03
CA SER A 385 -24.36 -8.95 -22.24
C SER A 385 -25.18 -9.36 -23.46
N VAL A 386 -26.12 -10.30 -23.30
CA VAL A 386 -27.01 -10.77 -24.36
C VAL A 386 -28.01 -9.69 -24.79
N VAL A 387 -28.53 -8.91 -23.84
CA VAL A 387 -29.43 -7.76 -24.14
C VAL A 387 -28.68 -6.70 -24.95
N LEU A 388 -27.47 -6.33 -24.53
CA LEU A 388 -26.64 -5.35 -25.23
C LEU A 388 -26.19 -5.85 -26.61
N ALA A 389 -25.86 -7.13 -26.74
CA ALA A 389 -25.50 -7.78 -28.00
C ALA A 389 -26.63 -7.70 -29.02
N LYS A 390 -27.85 -7.99 -28.59
CA LYS A 390 -29.04 -7.91 -29.46
C LYS A 390 -29.38 -6.47 -29.84
N LEU A 391 -29.21 -5.50 -28.93
CA LEU A 391 -29.50 -4.10 -29.20
C LEU A 391 -28.49 -3.49 -30.20
N LEU A 392 -27.20 -3.78 -30.01
CA LEU A 392 -26.11 -3.26 -30.83
C LEU A 392 -25.86 -4.11 -32.09
N GLN A 393 -26.62 -5.19 -32.29
CA GLN A 393 -26.41 -6.17 -33.36
C GLN A 393 -24.98 -6.73 -33.41
N CYS A 394 -24.38 -6.92 -32.23
CA CYS A 394 -23.00 -7.36 -32.06
C CYS A 394 -22.95 -8.72 -31.34
N THR A 395 -21.79 -9.38 -31.37
CA THR A 395 -21.57 -10.61 -30.58
C THR A 395 -21.45 -10.27 -29.08
N PRO A 396 -21.91 -11.14 -28.16
CA PRO A 396 -21.90 -10.85 -26.71
C PRO A 396 -20.50 -10.67 -26.12
N ASP A 397 -19.47 -11.17 -26.80
CA ASP A 397 -18.07 -11.04 -26.41
C ASP A 397 -17.38 -9.82 -27.06
N HIS A 398 -18.12 -8.98 -27.78
CA HIS A 398 -17.56 -7.80 -28.45
C HIS A 398 -17.03 -6.80 -27.42
N GLU A 399 -15.86 -6.22 -27.70
CA GLU A 399 -15.12 -5.34 -26.79
C GLU A 399 -15.97 -4.19 -26.23
N SER A 400 -16.81 -3.58 -27.07
CA SER A 400 -17.75 -2.53 -26.66
C SER A 400 -18.75 -2.98 -25.59
N ILE A 401 -19.22 -4.22 -25.64
CA ILE A 401 -20.17 -4.79 -24.66
C ILE A 401 -19.44 -5.08 -23.35
N THR A 402 -18.25 -5.65 -23.42
CA THR A 402 -17.40 -5.90 -22.25
C THR A 402 -17.02 -4.60 -21.53
N ARG A 403 -16.75 -3.52 -22.28
CA ARG A 403 -16.53 -2.17 -21.72
C ARG A 403 -17.78 -1.63 -21.04
N LEU A 404 -18.95 -1.72 -21.68
CA LEU A 404 -20.23 -1.28 -21.10
C LEU A 404 -20.61 -2.05 -19.82
N ILE A 405 -20.35 -3.35 -19.80
CA ILE A 405 -20.53 -4.20 -18.61
C ILE A 405 -19.54 -3.80 -17.52
N LYS A 406 -18.28 -3.56 -17.86
CA LYS A 406 -17.28 -3.14 -16.86
C LYS A 406 -17.70 -1.84 -16.18
N ILE A 407 -18.09 -0.84 -16.98
CA ILE A 407 -18.63 0.45 -16.48
C ILE A 407 -19.86 0.25 -15.60
N ALA A 408 -20.74 -0.71 -15.93
CA ALA A 408 -21.93 -1.00 -15.13
C ALA A 408 -21.63 -1.60 -13.74
N PHE A 409 -20.46 -2.22 -13.56
CA PHE A 409 -20.11 -2.97 -12.34
C PHE A 409 -18.90 -2.41 -11.58
N THR A 410 -18.11 -1.51 -12.16
CA THR A 410 -16.96 -0.85 -11.51
C THR A 410 -17.25 0.62 -11.23
N ASN A 411 -17.07 1.06 -9.99
CA ASN A 411 -17.43 2.40 -9.50
C ASN A 411 -16.44 3.54 -9.86
N ASP A 412 -15.41 3.33 -10.70
CA ASP A 412 -14.38 4.35 -10.92
C ASP A 412 -13.91 4.43 -12.39
N ASP A 413 -13.53 5.65 -12.76
CA ASP A 413 -12.95 6.08 -14.04
C ASP A 413 -11.87 5.11 -14.54
N ILE A 414 -12.02 4.64 -15.78
CA ILE A 414 -10.98 3.87 -16.45
C ILE A 414 -9.97 4.89 -17.01
N ASP A 415 -8.84 5.03 -16.33
CA ASP A 415 -7.63 5.64 -16.89
C ASP A 415 -7.22 4.86 -18.15
N ASP A 416 -7.02 5.59 -19.27
CA ASP A 416 -6.52 5.07 -20.56
C ASP A 416 -5.02 4.74 -20.49
N SER A 417 -4.62 3.94 -19.49
CA SER A 417 -3.28 3.37 -19.41
C SER A 417 -3.38 1.86 -19.21
N GLU A 418 -2.85 1.14 -20.19
CA GLU A 418 -2.65 -0.31 -20.26
C GLU A 418 -2.71 -1.03 -18.91
N THR A 419 -3.83 -1.67 -18.62
CA THR A 419 -3.89 -2.71 -17.58
C THR A 419 -4.81 -3.84 -18.02
N THR A 420 -4.16 -4.90 -18.49
CA THR A 420 -4.51 -6.30 -18.27
C THR A 420 -6.01 -6.62 -18.09
N LEU A 421 -6.56 -7.24 -19.14
CA LEU A 421 -7.79 -8.05 -19.14
C LEU A 421 -7.78 -9.09 -18.02
N GLN A 422 -8.12 -8.73 -16.78
CA GLN A 422 -8.53 -9.64 -15.70
C GLN A 422 -8.87 -8.86 -14.42
N THR A 423 -10.10 -8.35 -14.32
CA THR A 423 -10.77 -8.19 -13.02
C THR A 423 -12.10 -8.94 -13.11
N GLY A 424 -12.17 -10.07 -12.39
CA GLY A 424 -13.27 -11.02 -12.49
C GLY A 424 -14.55 -10.48 -11.86
N ILE A 425 -15.46 -9.98 -12.69
CA ILE A 425 -16.85 -9.74 -12.28
C ILE A 425 -17.52 -11.12 -12.19
N SER A 426 -18.12 -11.43 -11.05
CA SER A 426 -18.86 -12.68 -10.87
C SER A 426 -20.02 -12.76 -11.86
N MET A 427 -20.12 -13.86 -12.60
CA MET A 427 -21.13 -14.10 -13.63
C MET A 427 -22.57 -14.11 -13.08
N ASP A 428 -22.72 -14.27 -11.76
CA ASP A 428 -24.00 -14.33 -11.04
C ASP A 428 -24.38 -13.01 -10.36
N ALA A 429 -23.59 -11.94 -10.57
CA ALA A 429 -23.93 -10.63 -10.05
C ALA A 429 -25.19 -10.09 -10.73
N THR A 430 -26.25 -9.86 -9.95
CA THR A 430 -27.54 -9.32 -10.40
C THR A 430 -27.58 -7.81 -10.18
N VAL A 431 -27.94 -7.06 -11.21
CA VAL A 431 -28.17 -5.61 -11.10
C VAL A 431 -29.59 -5.32 -11.57
N SER A 432 -30.33 -4.52 -10.79
CA SER A 432 -31.61 -3.98 -11.25
C SER A 432 -31.34 -3.02 -12.40
N LEU A 433 -32.05 -3.19 -13.51
CA LEU A 433 -31.94 -2.30 -14.67
C LEU A 433 -32.16 -0.83 -14.26
N GLU A 434 -33.06 -0.58 -13.31
CA GLU A 434 -33.37 0.75 -12.79
C GLU A 434 -32.19 1.36 -12.00
N GLU A 435 -31.46 0.54 -11.24
CA GLU A 435 -30.29 0.99 -10.48
C GLU A 435 -29.06 1.20 -11.37
N LEU A 436 -28.92 0.40 -12.42
CA LEU A 436 -27.85 0.57 -13.43
C LEU A 436 -28.00 1.90 -14.18
N PHE A 437 -29.23 2.27 -14.54
CA PHE A 437 -29.50 3.55 -15.20
C PHE A 437 -29.55 4.74 -14.21
N TYR A 438 -29.96 4.56 -12.95
CA TYR A 438 -29.77 5.57 -11.91
C TYR A 438 -28.29 5.85 -11.68
N ARG A 439 -27.46 4.80 -11.68
CA ARG A 439 -26.00 4.94 -11.64
C ARG A 439 -25.44 5.59 -12.89
N PHE A 440 -25.91 5.26 -14.09
CA PHE A 440 -25.46 5.90 -15.32
C PHE A 440 -25.83 7.39 -15.41
N THR A 441 -27.01 7.78 -14.90
CA THR A 441 -27.45 9.18 -14.83
C THR A 441 -26.74 9.98 -13.74
N THR A 442 -26.19 9.31 -12.71
CA THR A 442 -25.39 9.93 -11.65
C THR A 442 -23.87 9.85 -11.90
N SER A 443 -23.41 8.88 -12.68
CA SER A 443 -22.00 8.63 -13.04
C SER A 443 -21.60 9.18 -14.41
N ALA A 444 -22.53 9.74 -15.19
CA ALA A 444 -22.19 10.60 -16.32
C ALA A 444 -21.61 11.93 -15.80
N GLY A 445 -20.40 11.85 -15.25
CA GLY A 445 -19.39 12.89 -15.38
C GLY A 445 -18.97 13.02 -16.85
N PRO A 446 -18.33 14.13 -17.20
CA PRO A 446 -18.31 14.68 -18.57
C PRO A 446 -17.67 13.71 -19.56
N TRP A 447 -18.39 13.43 -20.66
CA TRP A 447 -17.77 12.98 -21.90
C TRP A 447 -16.98 14.11 -22.55
#